data_AF-A0A9J6GGN3-F1
#
_entry.id   AF-A0A9J6GGN3-F1
#
_cell.length_a   1.000
_cell.length_b   1.000
_cell.length_c   1.000
_cell.angle_alpha   90.00
_cell.angle_beta   90.00
_cell.angle_gamma   90.00
#
_symmetry.space_group_name_H-M   'P 1'
#
loop_
_entity.id
_entity.type
_entity.pdbx_description
1 polymer ?
#
loop_
_entity_poly.entity_id
_entity_poly.type
_entity_poly.pdbx_seq_one_letter_code
_entity_poly.pdbx_strand_id
1 'polypeptide(L)'
;MYQEICRRQDFTRRRYVNSPRHAIQVDWISYMDELASMIGARPQMLKYFFTDNRLFRALLGPAVPYQYRLEGPHRWPGARQAILDSRARMLYPLNDRCSSFETKKLRQSTLFYSYAFLFALVAGYLFLRLGHWF
;
A
#
# COMPACT_ATOMS: atom_id res chain seq x y z
N MET A 1 -18.28 -17.01 20.21
CA MET A 1 -19.46 -16.54 19.45
C MET A 1 -20.39 -15.66 20.29
N TYR A 2 -21.17 -16.14 21.25
CA TYR A 2 -22.14 -15.27 21.96
C TYR A 2 -21.49 -14.06 22.68
N GLN A 3 -20.38 -14.29 23.39
CA GLN A 3 -19.63 -13.22 24.06
C GLN A 3 -19.10 -12.15 23.08
N GLU A 4 -18.73 -12.56 21.86
CA GLU A 4 -18.22 -11.67 20.82
C GLU A 4 -19.35 -10.80 20.25
N ILE A 5 -20.55 -11.39 20.06
CA ILE A 5 -21.76 -10.65 19.67
C ILE A 5 -22.07 -9.58 20.70
N CYS A 6 -22.08 -9.91 22.00
CA CYS A 6 -22.31 -8.94 23.07
C CYS A 6 -21.28 -7.80 23.04
N ARG A 7 -19.98 -8.13 22.92
CA ARG A 7 -18.91 -7.13 22.82
C ARG A 7 -19.08 -6.20 21.62
N ARG A 8 -19.48 -6.74 20.46
CA ARG A 8 -19.68 -5.94 19.24
C ARG A 8 -20.89 -5.03 19.36
N GLN A 9 -21.99 -5.52 19.95
CA GLN A 9 -23.15 -4.70 20.28
C GLN A 9 -22.81 -3.58 21.28
N ASP A 10 -21.99 -3.87 22.31
CA ASP A 10 -21.51 -2.86 23.27
C ASP A 10 -20.65 -1.79 22.59
N PHE A 11 -19.74 -2.19 21.69
CA PHE A 11 -18.93 -1.26 20.91
C PHE A 11 -19.79 -0.33 20.04
N THR A 12 -20.75 -0.89 19.31
CA THR A 12 -21.69 -0.12 18.47
C THR A 12 -22.51 0.87 19.32
N ARG A 13 -23.02 0.43 20.47
CA ARG A 13 -23.78 1.29 21.41
C ARG A 13 -22.96 2.47 21.95
N ARG A 14 -21.66 2.28 22.18
CA ARG A 14 -20.76 3.34 22.66
C ARG A 14 -20.36 4.33 21.57
N ARG A 15 -20.23 3.87 20.32
CA ARG A 15 -19.72 4.67 19.21
C ARG A 15 -20.82 5.46 18.47
N TYR A 16 -22.02 4.90 18.35
CA TYR A 16 -23.09 5.45 17.52
C TYR A 16 -24.31 5.87 18.35
N VAL A 17 -25.06 6.83 17.81
CA VAL A 17 -26.34 7.26 18.39
C VAL A 17 -27.33 6.09 18.40
N ASN A 18 -28.03 5.93 19.51
CA ASN A 18 -29.07 4.92 19.68
C ASN A 18 -30.25 5.18 18.72
N SER A 19 -30.19 4.55 17.56
CA SER A 19 -31.21 4.60 16.50
C SER A 19 -31.26 3.23 15.81
N PRO A 20 -32.43 2.76 15.36
CA PRO A 20 -32.54 1.51 14.61
C PRO A 20 -31.61 1.45 13.39
N ARG A 21 -31.25 2.60 12.81
CA ARG A 21 -30.35 2.70 11.64
C ARG A 21 -28.90 2.30 11.93
N HIS A 22 -28.43 2.42 13.17
CA HIS A 22 -27.03 2.16 13.53
C HIS A 22 -26.81 0.80 14.18
N ALA A 23 -27.81 -0.09 14.20
CA ALA A 23 -27.70 -1.39 14.87
C ALA A 23 -26.66 -2.33 14.22
N ILE A 24 -26.45 -2.22 12.90
CA ILE A 24 -25.57 -3.11 12.11
C ILE A 24 -24.32 -2.35 11.58
N GLN A 25 -24.18 -1.07 11.93
CA GLN A 25 -23.13 -0.23 11.37
C GLN A 25 -21.73 -0.70 11.77
N VAL A 26 -20.85 -0.86 10.78
CA VAL A 26 -19.47 -1.29 10.94
C VAL A 26 -18.53 -0.51 10.01
N ASP A 27 -17.29 -0.37 10.42
CA ASP A 27 -16.24 0.24 9.60
C ASP A 27 -15.77 -0.77 8.53
N TRP A 28 -15.85 -0.36 7.25
CA TRP A 28 -15.62 -1.26 6.12
C TRP A 28 -14.23 -1.91 6.14
N ILE A 29 -13.16 -1.14 6.35
CA ILE A 29 -11.78 -1.65 6.33
C ILE A 29 -11.58 -2.69 7.45
N SER A 30 -11.93 -2.35 8.68
CA SER A 30 -11.77 -3.24 9.84
C SER A 30 -12.57 -4.53 9.68
N TYR A 31 -13.81 -4.43 9.19
CA TYR A 31 -14.65 -5.60 8.96
C TYR A 31 -14.10 -6.50 7.84
N MET A 32 -13.65 -5.92 6.72
CA MET A 32 -13.08 -6.67 5.62
C MET A 32 -11.76 -7.35 6.01
N ASP A 33 -10.90 -6.68 6.78
CA ASP A 33 -9.66 -7.24 7.32
C ASP A 33 -9.92 -8.42 8.29
N GLU A 34 -10.95 -8.32 9.12
CA GLU A 34 -11.40 -9.39 10.03
C GLU A 34 -11.86 -10.63 9.24
N LEU A 35 -12.73 -10.42 8.25
CA LEU A 35 -13.18 -11.50 7.34
C LEU A 35 -12.01 -12.13 6.58
N ALA A 36 -11.14 -11.29 6.00
CA ALA A 36 -9.98 -11.75 5.24
C ALA A 36 -8.99 -12.49 6.13
N SER A 37 -8.85 -12.11 7.41
CA SER A 37 -8.01 -12.80 8.37
C SER A 37 -8.56 -14.20 8.69
N MET A 38 -9.89 -14.36 8.82
CA MET A 38 -10.51 -15.67 9.04
C MET A 38 -10.28 -16.64 7.88
N ILE A 39 -10.22 -16.12 6.64
CA ILE A 39 -10.03 -16.91 5.43
C ILE A 39 -8.53 -17.02 5.04
N GLY A 40 -7.64 -16.27 5.70
CA GLY A 40 -6.22 -16.18 5.35
C GLY A 40 -5.95 -15.42 4.04
N ALA A 41 -6.88 -14.56 3.61
CA ALA A 41 -6.79 -13.72 2.42
C ALA A 41 -6.28 -12.29 2.71
N ARG A 42 -6.01 -11.97 3.98
CA ARG A 42 -5.53 -10.65 4.39
C ARG A 42 -4.08 -10.44 3.91
N PRO A 43 -3.79 -9.37 3.15
CA PRO A 43 -2.46 -9.14 2.62
C PRO A 43 -1.45 -8.81 3.74
N GLN A 44 -0.35 -9.56 3.80
CA GLN A 44 0.72 -9.27 4.76
C GLN A 44 1.56 -8.07 4.32
N MET A 45 1.33 -6.89 4.91
CA MET A 45 1.99 -5.64 4.52
C MET A 45 3.53 -5.72 4.57
N LEU A 46 4.09 -6.36 5.60
CA LEU A 46 5.55 -6.52 5.77
C LEU A 46 6.16 -7.39 4.66
N LYS A 47 5.45 -8.43 4.21
CA LYS A 47 5.90 -9.28 3.10
C LYS A 47 6.07 -8.48 1.81
N TYR A 48 5.11 -7.60 1.50
CA TYR A 48 5.18 -6.74 0.31
C TYR A 48 6.24 -5.66 0.42
N PHE A 49 6.54 -5.17 1.62
CA PHE A 49 7.63 -4.21 1.81
C PHE A 49 8.97 -4.77 1.30
N PHE A 50 9.27 -6.04 1.61
CA PHE A 50 10.51 -6.70 1.19
C PHE A 50 10.47 -7.27 -0.24
N THR A 51 9.31 -7.75 -0.70
CA THR A 51 9.21 -8.44 -2.00
C THR A 51 8.85 -7.51 -3.15
N ASP A 52 7.88 -6.61 -2.96
CA ASP A 52 7.37 -5.72 -4.00
C ASP A 52 7.03 -4.34 -3.43
N ASN A 53 8.06 -3.50 -3.34
CA ASN A 53 7.94 -2.14 -2.82
C ASN A 53 6.92 -1.29 -3.62
N ARG A 54 6.71 -1.57 -4.91
CA ARG A 54 5.73 -0.84 -5.72
C ARG A 54 4.31 -1.19 -5.29
N LEU A 55 4.03 -2.46 -5.07
CA LEU A 55 2.74 -2.91 -4.54
C LEU A 55 2.54 -2.43 -3.10
N PHE A 56 3.56 -2.48 -2.25
CA PHE A 56 3.49 -1.96 -0.88
C PHE A 56 3.06 -0.48 -0.83
N ARG A 57 3.68 0.38 -1.65
CA ARG A 57 3.28 1.79 -1.76
C ARG A 57 1.83 1.98 -2.21
N ALA A 58 1.33 1.09 -3.08
CA ALA A 58 -0.06 1.12 -3.52
C ALA A 58 -1.03 0.65 -2.42
N LEU A 59 -0.63 -0.32 -1.60
CA LEU A 59 -1.41 -0.80 -0.44
C LEU A 59 -1.51 0.25 0.68
N LEU A 60 -0.51 1.11 0.83
CA LEU A 60 -0.56 2.27 1.72
C LEU A 60 -1.52 3.38 1.26
N GLY A 61 -1.97 3.32 0.01
CA GLY A 61 -2.92 4.26 -0.56
C GLY A 61 -4.38 3.85 -0.27
N PRO A 62 -5.29 3.97 -1.25
CA PRO A 62 -6.68 3.60 -1.05
C PRO A 62 -6.85 2.08 -0.90
N ALA A 63 -7.71 1.69 0.05
CA ALA A 63 -8.06 0.28 0.28
C ALA A 63 -9.03 -0.21 -0.81
N VAL A 64 -8.48 -0.83 -1.86
CA VAL A 64 -9.27 -1.39 -2.98
C VAL A 64 -9.63 -2.86 -2.74
N PRO A 65 -10.83 -3.34 -3.11
CA PRO A 65 -11.25 -4.73 -2.86
C PRO A 65 -10.33 -5.80 -3.47
N TYR A 66 -9.58 -5.46 -4.53
CA TYR A 66 -8.62 -6.35 -5.17
C TYR A 66 -7.49 -6.81 -4.22
N GLN A 67 -7.24 -6.08 -3.13
CA GLN A 67 -6.22 -6.43 -2.14
C GLN A 67 -6.49 -7.79 -1.48
N TYR A 68 -7.75 -8.11 -1.20
CA TYR A 68 -8.16 -9.38 -0.59
C TYR A 68 -8.14 -10.58 -1.55
N ARG A 69 -7.72 -10.37 -2.81
CA ARG A 69 -7.50 -11.43 -3.81
C ARG A 69 -6.01 -11.63 -4.12
N LEU A 70 -5.13 -10.97 -3.39
CA LEU A 70 -3.67 -11.14 -3.51
C LEU A 70 -3.16 -12.41 -2.84
N GLU A 71 -3.76 -12.79 -1.72
CA GLU A 71 -3.37 -13.94 -0.90
C GLU A 71 -4.61 -14.77 -0.54
N GLY A 72 -4.41 -15.91 0.11
CA GLY A 72 -5.48 -16.81 0.51
C GLY A 72 -6.02 -17.72 -0.59
N PRO A 73 -7.14 -18.42 -0.33
CA PRO A 73 -7.77 -19.29 -1.31
C PRO A 73 -8.36 -18.47 -2.47
N HIS A 74 -8.34 -19.03 -3.67
CA HIS A 74 -8.87 -18.38 -4.89
C HIS A 74 -8.22 -17.01 -5.20
N ARG A 75 -6.88 -16.97 -5.14
CA ARG A 75 -6.08 -15.82 -5.57
C ARG A 75 -6.37 -15.47 -7.03
N TRP A 76 -6.49 -14.17 -7.31
CA TRP A 76 -6.62 -13.68 -8.69
C TRP A 76 -5.27 -13.19 -9.23
N PRO A 77 -4.70 -13.78 -10.30
CA PRO A 77 -3.42 -13.36 -10.85
C PRO A 77 -3.39 -11.88 -11.27
N GLY A 78 -4.51 -11.35 -11.76
CA GLY A 78 -4.66 -9.95 -12.18
C GLY A 78 -4.78 -8.93 -11.03
N ALA A 79 -4.92 -9.39 -9.77
CA ALA A 79 -5.16 -8.50 -8.64
C ALA A 79 -4.05 -7.45 -8.46
N ARG A 80 -2.78 -7.88 -8.64
CA ARG A 80 -1.63 -6.98 -8.52
C ARG A 80 -1.72 -5.81 -9.50
N GLN A 81 -1.94 -6.12 -10.78
CA GLN A 81 -2.02 -5.09 -11.82
C GLN A 81 -3.26 -4.20 -11.62
N ALA A 82 -4.40 -4.79 -11.26
CA ALA A 82 -5.62 -4.04 -10.97
C ALA A 82 -5.43 -3.01 -9.84
N ILE A 83 -4.67 -3.35 -8.79
CA ILE A 83 -4.35 -2.41 -7.70
C ILE A 83 -3.49 -1.25 -8.22
N LEU A 84 -2.42 -1.55 -8.95
CA LEU A 84 -1.52 -0.53 -9.49
C LEU A 84 -2.23 0.41 -10.48
N ASP A 85 -3.11 -0.14 -11.32
CA ASP A 85 -3.82 0.59 -12.36
C ASP A 85 -5.12 1.25 -11.85
N SER A 86 -5.48 1.06 -10.58
CA SER A 86 -6.71 1.59 -9.98
C SER A 86 -6.84 3.10 -10.18
N ARG A 87 -5.77 3.86 -9.93
CA ARG A 87 -5.77 5.31 -10.10
C ARG A 87 -5.93 5.73 -11.55
N ALA A 88 -5.25 5.05 -12.48
CA ALA A 88 -5.36 5.33 -13.90
C ALA A 88 -6.80 5.09 -14.40
N ARG A 89 -7.45 4.01 -13.96
CA ARG A 89 -8.85 3.69 -14.28
C ARG A 89 -9.84 4.73 -13.75
N MET A 90 -9.61 5.24 -12.53
CA MET A 90 -10.46 6.31 -11.97
C MET A 90 -10.33 7.62 -12.74
N LEU A 91 -9.13 7.95 -13.23
CA LEU A 91 -8.87 9.19 -13.95
C LEU A 91 -9.27 9.10 -15.44
N TYR A 92 -9.24 7.92 -16.04
CA TYR A 92 -9.56 7.70 -17.45
C TYR A 92 -10.84 8.40 -17.93
N PRO A 93 -12.01 8.26 -17.27
CA PRO A 93 -13.24 8.92 -17.71
C PRO A 93 -13.24 10.44 -17.51
N LEU A 94 -12.28 10.99 -16.75
CA LEU A 94 -12.11 12.43 -16.53
C LEU A 94 -11.17 13.07 -17.56
N ASN A 95 -10.70 12.29 -18.55
CA ASN A 95 -9.73 12.74 -19.54
C ASN A 95 -10.40 13.27 -20.80
N ASP A 96 -10.97 14.48 -20.71
CA ASP A 96 -11.68 15.08 -21.83
C ASP A 96 -10.77 15.43 -23.02
N ARG A 97 -9.45 15.52 -22.79
CA ARG A 97 -8.48 15.96 -23.82
C ARG A 97 -7.76 14.83 -24.54
N CYS A 98 -8.08 13.56 -24.23
CA CYS A 98 -7.35 12.40 -24.73
C CYS A 98 -5.82 12.49 -24.58
N SER A 99 -5.30 13.36 -23.71
CA SER A 99 -3.88 13.40 -23.40
C SER A 99 -3.59 12.16 -22.60
N SER A 100 -2.74 11.25 -23.09
CA SER A 100 -2.41 10.04 -22.35
C SER A 100 -2.01 10.41 -20.93
N PHE A 101 -2.61 9.76 -19.92
CA PHE A 101 -2.08 9.79 -18.55
C PHE A 101 -0.79 8.99 -18.54
N GLU A 102 0.23 9.52 -19.22
CA GLU A 102 1.61 9.09 -19.12
C GLU A 102 1.99 9.29 -17.66
N THR A 103 1.95 8.19 -16.91
CA THR A 103 2.56 8.15 -15.59
C THR A 103 4.04 8.32 -15.85
N LYS A 104 4.54 9.56 -15.75
CA LYS A 104 5.95 9.88 -15.97
C LYS A 104 6.77 8.89 -15.15
N LYS A 105 7.40 7.93 -15.82
CA LYS A 105 8.33 7.00 -15.18
C LYS A 105 9.37 7.91 -14.51
N LEU A 106 9.49 7.84 -13.18
CA LEU A 106 10.52 8.60 -12.46
C LEU A 106 11.84 8.28 -13.15
N ARG A 107 12.34 9.21 -13.96
CA ARG A 107 13.58 9.06 -14.71
C ARG A 107 14.68 9.17 -13.66
N GLN A 108 15.07 8.03 -13.09
CA GLN A 108 16.20 7.94 -12.20
C GLN A 108 17.40 8.51 -12.96
N SER A 109 17.84 9.69 -12.55
CA SER A 109 18.91 10.41 -13.21
C SER A 109 20.20 9.61 -12.97
N THR A 110 20.73 9.00 -14.03
CA THR A 110 22.05 8.33 -14.00
C THR A 110 23.15 9.29 -13.55
N LEU A 111 22.97 10.59 -13.82
CA LEU A 111 23.85 11.66 -13.37
C LEU A 111 23.92 11.77 -11.84
N PHE A 112 22.79 11.56 -11.14
CA PHE A 112 22.79 11.59 -9.67
C PHE A 112 23.68 10.50 -9.08
N TYR A 113 23.59 9.28 -9.62
CA TYR A 113 24.44 8.17 -9.19
C TYR A 113 25.90 8.35 -9.58
N SER A 114 26.20 8.93 -10.75
CA SER A 114 27.59 9.22 -11.15
C SER A 114 28.24 10.29 -10.28
N TYR A 115 27.52 11.36 -9.91
CA TYR A 115 28.02 12.38 -8.99
C TYR A 115 28.21 11.84 -7.57
N ALA A 116 27.28 11.00 -7.08
CA ALA A 116 27.40 10.36 -5.77
C ALA A 116 28.62 9.40 -5.71
N PHE A 117 28.88 8.65 -6.78
CA PHE A 117 30.06 7.79 -6.88
C PHE A 117 31.37 8.58 -6.91
N LEU A 118 31.41 9.67 -7.69
CA LEU A 118 32.60 10.53 -7.78
C LEU A 118 32.87 11.22 -6.43
N PHE A 119 31.83 11.68 -5.73
CA PHE A 119 31.94 12.22 -4.37
C PHE A 119 32.51 11.18 -3.39
N ALA A 120 32.04 9.92 -3.44
CA ALA A 120 32.56 8.85 -2.59
C ALA A 120 34.04 8.54 -2.88
N LEU A 121 34.46 8.54 -4.14
CA LEU A 121 35.87 8.35 -4.52
C LEU A 121 36.75 9.50 -4.05
N VAL A 122 36.31 10.75 -4.19
CA VAL A 122 37.05 11.93 -3.71
C VAL A 122 37.15 11.93 -2.18
N ALA A 123 36.06 11.61 -1.48
CA ALA A 123 36.06 11.49 -0.02
C ALA A 123 36.98 10.36 0.46
N GLY A 124 36.96 9.19 -0.18
CA GLY A 124 37.88 8.10 0.11
C GLY A 124 39.34 8.44 -0.17
N TYR A 125 39.64 9.14 -1.26
CA TYR A 125 40.98 9.62 -1.59
C TYR A 125 41.49 10.66 -0.58
N LEU A 126 40.64 11.60 -0.17
CA LEU A 126 40.97 12.57 0.88
C LEU A 126 41.23 11.86 2.21
N PHE A 127 40.42 10.86 2.57
CA PHE A 127 40.59 10.08 3.80
C PHE A 127 41.93 9.30 3.80
N LEU A 128 42.30 8.68 2.68
CA LEU A 128 43.57 7.97 2.52
C LEU A 128 44.78 8.90 2.51
N ARG A 129 44.64 10.13 1.99
CA ARG A 129 45.73 11.11 1.93
C ARG A 129 45.94 11.85 3.25
N LEU A 130 44.87 12.05 4.04
CA LEU A 130 44.93 12.65 5.38
C LEU A 130 45.33 11.64 6.46
N GLY A 131 45.00 10.36 6.30
CA GLY A 131 45.41 9.28 7.21
C GLY A 131 46.89 8.88 7.14
N HIS A 132 47.66 9.43 6.19
CA HIS A 132 49.11 9.19 6.06
C HIS A 132 49.97 10.26 6.76
N TRP A 133 49.33 11.16 7.51
CA TRP A 133 49.99 12.24 8.29
C TRP A 133 49.69 12.16 9.80
N PHE A 134 49.18 11.02 10.28
CA PHE A 134 49.03 10.70 11.71
C PHE A 134 49.72 9.37 12.03
#